data_AF-A0A4Z2E3L0-F1
#
_entry.id   AF-A0A4Z2E3L0-F1
#
_cell.length_a   1.000
_cell.length_b   1.000
_cell.length_c   1.000
_cell.angle_alpha   90.00
_cell.angle_beta   90.00
_cell.angle_gamma   90.00
#
_symmetry.space_group_name_H-M   'P 1'
#
loop_
_entity.id
_entity.type
_entity.pdbx_description
1 polymer ?
#
loop_
_entity_poly.entity_id
_entity_poly.type
_entity_poly.pdbx_seq_one_letter_code
_entity_poly.pdbx_strand_id
1 'polypeptide(L)'
;MEDSVREETQRTMTLVPSGPHAILLLVPVSQFTEMECLVPAELQKTFGEEALDHTIVLLTCGDYLMGKTVEVLELDTLSVVC
;
A
#
# COMPACT_ATOMS: atom_id res chain seq x y z
N MET A 1 -11.47 -13.86 9.14
CA MET A 1 -10.05 -13.63 8.80
C MET A 1 -9.71 -12.15 8.92
N GLU A 2 -10.56 -11.27 8.40
CA GLU A 2 -10.39 -9.81 8.45
C GLU A 2 -10.38 -9.23 9.88
N ASP A 3 -11.19 -9.78 10.79
CA ASP A 3 -11.22 -9.31 12.20
C ASP A 3 -9.86 -9.48 12.90
N SER A 4 -9.16 -10.59 12.63
CA SER A 4 -7.84 -10.84 13.23
C SER A 4 -6.77 -9.87 12.73
N VAL A 5 -6.87 -9.44 11.46
CA VAL A 5 -5.94 -8.46 10.89
C VAL A 5 -6.16 -7.10 11.53
N ARG A 6 -7.44 -6.69 11.68
CA ARG A 6 -7.80 -5.42 12.33
C ARG A 6 -7.38 -5.39 13.79
N GLU A 7 -7.59 -6.48 14.53
CA GLU A 7 -7.16 -6.61 15.93
C GLU A 7 -5.64 -6.48 16.06
N GLU A 8 -4.87 -7.13 15.20
CA GLU A 8 -3.40 -7.08 15.26
C GLU A 8 -2.87 -5.70 14.88
N THR A 9 -3.50 -5.02 13.92
CA THR A 9 -3.21 -3.62 13.61
C THR A 9 -3.45 -2.73 14.82
N GLN A 10 -4.58 -2.87 15.51
CA GLN A 10 -4.87 -2.09 16.72
C GLN A 10 -3.86 -2.39 17.84
N ARG A 11 -3.52 -3.66 18.07
CA ARG A 11 -2.48 -4.04 19.04
C ARG A 11 -1.15 -3.37 18.72
N THR A 12 -0.72 -3.38 17.46
CA THR A 12 0.53 -2.75 17.02
C THR A 12 0.52 -1.25 17.31
N MET A 13 -0.60 -0.58 17.06
CA MET A 13 -0.74 0.85 17.38
C MET A 13 -0.59 1.13 18.89
N THR A 14 -1.02 0.21 19.78
CA THR A 14 -0.77 0.36 21.22
C THR A 14 0.69 0.13 21.62
N LEU A 15 1.45 -0.64 20.83
CA LEU A 15 2.86 -0.94 21.07
C LEU A 15 3.80 0.13 20.52
N VAL A 16 3.31 0.98 19.60
CA VAL A 16 4.08 2.05 18.95
C VAL A 16 3.40 3.41 19.19
N PRO A 17 3.66 4.07 20.34
CA PRO A 17 2.97 5.31 20.73
C PRO A 17 3.17 6.47 19.77
N SER A 18 4.29 6.49 19.04
CA SER A 18 4.58 7.49 18.00
C SER A 18 3.90 7.20 16.66
N GLY A 19 3.21 6.07 16.54
CA GLY A 19 2.73 5.55 15.26
C GLY A 19 3.87 5.06 14.35
N PRO A 20 3.52 4.47 13.19
CA PRO A 20 4.49 4.05 12.20
C PRO A 20 5.20 5.26 11.56
N HIS A 21 6.51 5.15 11.35
CA HIS A 21 7.29 6.18 10.64
C HIS A 21 7.05 6.16 9.12
N ALA A 22 6.74 4.97 8.59
CA ALA A 22 6.41 4.73 7.19
C ALA A 22 5.47 3.52 7.08
N ILE A 23 4.62 3.54 6.06
CA ILE A 23 3.71 2.45 5.70
C ILE A 23 4.21 1.87 4.37
N LEU A 24 4.38 0.56 4.30
CA LEU A 24 4.81 -0.13 3.07
C LEU A 24 3.61 -0.80 2.42
N LEU A 25 3.19 -0.32 1.25
CA LEU A 25 2.14 -0.93 0.44
C LEU A 25 2.77 -1.83 -0.62
N LEU A 26 2.65 -3.14 -0.44
CA LEU A 26 3.21 -4.13 -1.36
C LEU A 26 2.20 -4.46 -2.46
N VAL A 27 2.57 -4.22 -3.72
CA VAL A 27 1.69 -4.41 -4.88
C VAL A 27 2.39 -5.31 -5.90
N PRO A 28 1.83 -6.46 -6.29
CA PRO A 28 2.42 -7.29 -7.34
C PRO A 28 2.34 -6.58 -8.70
N VAL A 29 3.43 -6.62 -9.48
CA VAL A 29 3.55 -5.95 -10.79
C VAL A 29 2.41 -6.31 -11.78
N SER A 30 1.84 -7.51 -11.67
CA SER A 30 0.84 -8.01 -12.62
C SER A 30 -0.61 -7.95 -12.12
N GLN A 31 -0.86 -7.43 -10.92
CA GLN A 31 -2.17 -7.58 -10.25
C GLN A 31 -2.61 -6.28 -9.54
N PHE A 32 -2.80 -5.20 -10.29
CA PHE A 32 -3.61 -4.09 -9.79
C PHE A 32 -5.08 -4.38 -10.14
N THR A 33 -5.89 -4.70 -9.14
CA THR A 33 -7.32 -4.94 -9.26
C THR A 33 -8.10 -3.75 -8.66
N GLU A 34 -9.42 -3.73 -8.84
CA GLU A 34 -10.27 -2.67 -8.24
C GLU A 34 -10.20 -2.64 -6.71
N MET A 35 -9.80 -3.74 -6.07
CA MET A 35 -9.64 -3.82 -4.61
C MET A 35 -8.48 -2.96 -4.12
N GLU A 36 -7.38 -2.87 -4.87
CA GLU A 36 -6.23 -2.03 -4.52
C GLU A 36 -6.61 -0.52 -4.52
N CYS A 37 -7.64 -0.12 -5.27
CA CYS A 37 -8.16 1.26 -5.24
C CYS A 37 -8.82 1.65 -3.90
N LEU A 38 -9.23 0.68 -3.08
CA LEU A 38 -9.84 0.94 -1.77
C LEU A 38 -8.79 1.05 -0.65
N VAL A 39 -7.56 0.62 -0.90
CA VAL A 39 -6.48 0.58 0.09
C VAL A 39 -6.13 1.98 0.61
N PRO A 40 -6.03 3.04 -0.22
CA PRO A 40 -5.74 4.39 0.28
C PRO A 40 -6.76 4.86 1.32
N ALA A 41 -8.05 4.63 1.05
CA ALA A 41 -9.14 5.03 1.96
C ALA A 41 -9.10 4.25 3.29
N GLU A 42 -8.82 2.95 3.26
CA GLU A 42 -8.70 2.15 4.50
C GLU A 42 -7.42 2.50 5.28
N LEU A 43 -6.31 2.86 4.62
CA LEU A 43 -5.10 3.36 5.29
C LEU A 43 -5.39 4.67 6.03
N GLN A 44 -6.05 5.63 5.37
CA GLN A 44 -6.42 6.90 5.98
C GLN A 44 -7.37 6.71 7.17
N LYS A 45 -8.36 5.84 7.03
CA LYS A 45 -9.31 5.50 8.10
C LYS A 45 -8.63 4.81 9.30
N THR A 46 -7.55 4.06 9.07
CA THR A 46 -6.87 3.27 10.10
C THR A 46 -5.75 4.04 10.80
N PHE A 47 -4.97 4.81 10.04
CA PHE A 47 -3.75 5.48 10.53
C PHE A 47 -3.84 7.02 10.54
N GLY A 48 -4.92 7.60 10.01
CA GLY A 48 -5.14 9.05 9.92
C GLY A 48 -5.03 9.58 8.49
N GLU A 49 -5.58 10.77 8.22
CA GLU A 49 -5.64 11.35 6.86
C GLU A 49 -4.26 11.52 6.21
N GLU A 50 -3.23 11.80 7.02
CA GLU A 50 -1.82 11.97 6.61
C GLU A 50 -1.10 10.64 6.32
N ALA A 51 -1.75 9.49 6.49
CA ALA A 51 -1.12 8.17 6.32
C ALA A 51 -0.49 7.97 4.93
N LEU A 52 -1.07 8.57 3.89
CA LEU A 52 -0.56 8.47 2.52
C LEU A 52 0.76 9.22 2.33
N ASP A 53 1.00 10.30 3.08
CA ASP A 53 2.26 11.06 3.04
C ASP A 53 3.44 10.25 3.56
N HIS A 54 3.15 9.23 4.38
CA HIS A 54 4.11 8.28 4.94
C HIS A 54 4.10 6.92 4.22
N THR A 55 3.35 6.79 3.12
CA THR A 55 3.21 5.51 2.40
C THR A 55 4.21 5.38 1.25
N ILE A 56 4.94 4.27 1.24
CA ILE A 56 5.85 3.88 0.16
C ILE A 56 5.25 2.66 -0.55
N VAL A 57 5.01 2.78 -1.85
CA VAL A 57 4.55 1.67 -2.67
C VAL A 57 5.75 0.82 -3.12
N LEU A 58 5.75 -0.45 -2.73
CA LEU A 58 6.76 -1.42 -3.13
C LEU A 58 6.16 -2.39 -4.15
N LEU A 59 6.62 -2.29 -5.39
CA LEU A 59 6.25 -3.26 -6.41
C LEU A 59 6.96 -4.60 -6.14
N THR A 60 6.17 -5.67 -6.07
CA THR A 60 6.63 -7.04 -5.80
C THR A 60 6.45 -7.93 -7.04
N CYS A 61 7.09 -9.09 -7.06
CA CYS A 61 7.11 -9.99 -8.23
C CYS A 61 7.68 -9.30 -9.50
N GLY A 62 8.82 -8.63 -9.34
CA GLY A 62 9.51 -7.95 -10.45
C GLY A 62 10.04 -8.88 -11.55
N ASP A 63 10.06 -10.19 -11.31
CA ASP A 63 10.35 -11.21 -12.31
C ASP A 63 9.37 -11.16 -13.49
N TYR A 64 8.14 -10.69 -13.28
CA TYR A 64 7.16 -10.45 -14.35
C TYR A 64 7.53 -9.28 -15.27
N LEU A 65 8.49 -8.42 -14.90
CA LEU A 65 8.89 -7.29 -15.74
C LEU A 65 9.73 -7.70 -16.96
N MET A 66 10.15 -8.98 -17.08
CA MET A 66 10.94 -9.49 -18.23
C MET A 66 12.15 -8.60 -18.60
N GLY A 67 12.81 -7.99 -17.60
CA GLY A 67 13.94 -7.10 -17.81
C GLY A 67 13.59 -5.65 -18.19
N LYS A 68 12.30 -5.29 -18.23
CA LYS A 68 11.85 -3.89 -18.30
C LYS A 68 12.08 -3.22 -16.95
N THR A 69 12.52 -1.96 -16.96
CA THR A 69 12.59 -1.15 -15.75
C THR A 69 11.20 -0.63 -15.39
N VAL A 70 10.99 -0.31 -14.12
CA VAL A 70 9.73 0.28 -13.62
C VAL A 70 9.41 1.60 -14.36
N GLU A 71 10.43 2.32 -14.82
CA GLU A 71 10.31 3.54 -15.64
C GLU A 71 9.60 3.32 -17.00
N VAL A 72 9.57 2.08 -17.52
CA VAL A 72 8.93 1.70 -18.80
C VAL A 72 7.47 1.29 -18.62
N LEU A 73 6.99 1.20 -17.37
CA LEU A 73 5.55 1.29 -17.11
C LEU A 73 5.17 2.77 -17.29
N GLU A 74 5.18 3.25 -18.54
CA GLU A 74 4.64 4.55 -18.89
C GLU A 74 3.26 4.68 -18.25
N LEU A 75 3.04 5.85 -17.66
CA LEU A 75 1.90 6.25 -16.83
C LEU A 75 0.55 6.25 -17.55
N ASP A 76 0.31 5.36 -18.51
CA ASP A 76 -1.00 5.19 -19.15
C ASP A 76 -2.00 4.47 -18.24
N THR A 77 -1.55 3.96 -17.08
CA THR A 77 -2.41 3.35 -16.06
C THR A 77 -2.25 3.97 -14.67
N LEU A 78 -1.46 5.03 -14.52
CA LEU A 78 -1.18 5.68 -13.22
C LEU A 78 -1.80 7.09 -13.14
N SER A 79 -3.09 7.18 -13.50
CA SER A 79 -4.02 8.05 -12.77
C SER A 79 -4.33 7.52 -11.37
N VAL A 80 -3.61 6.51 -10.87
CA VAL A 80 -3.70 6.00 -9.49
C VAL A 80 -2.89 6.91 -8.54
N VAL A 81 -3.20 8.21 -8.62
CA VAL A 81 -3.37 9.04 -7.44
C VAL A 81 -4.88 9.28 -7.40
N CYS A 82 -5.62 8.31 -6.87
CA CYS A 82 -6.77 8.65 -6.05
C CYS A 82 -6.26 8.84 -4.63
#